data_AF-A0A3C1A9M6-F1
#
_entry.id   AF-A0A3C1A9M6-F1
#
_cell.length_a   1.000
_cell.length_b   1.000
_cell.length_c   1.000
_cell.angle_alpha   90.00
_cell.angle_beta   90.00
_cell.angle_gamma   90.00
#
_symmetry.space_group_name_H-M   'P 1'
#
loop_
_entity.id
_entity.type
_entity.pdbx_description
1 polymer ?
#
loop_
_entity_poly.entity_id
_entity_poly.type
_entity_poly.pdbx_seq_one_letter_code
_entity_poly.pdbx_strand_id
1 'polypeptide(L)'
;TIYRPKSEGIRFVNQNSAKNEIINNIIVDPGIWKHFDSIGIPTNNAFINIGSNITFEVQNNYTTRDTSELRFVDSQHFNFMLQPSSPAIDKGKNLLEEGIHFDLNYSQRPWGKGFDIGAYEYFPTQGSLEMEVHPFIKNIFFDTNSKNFRVVLKSSLKGKVKIVIYNLQGKKLYSFVKENSAEDSFSFSVPHLSEGIYLINLIGDGFFYSQLIPIAYR
;
A
#
# COMPACT_ATOMS: atom_id res chain seq x y z
N THR A 1 -6.27 2.10 -14.71
CA THR A 1 -7.38 2.83 -14.05
C THR A 1 -7.82 3.97 -14.93
N ILE A 2 -9.12 4.11 -15.16
CA ILE A 2 -9.74 5.15 -15.98
C ILE A 2 -10.72 5.89 -15.08
N TYR A 3 -10.36 7.09 -14.64
CA TYR A 3 -11.11 7.83 -13.63
C TYR A 3 -11.68 9.11 -14.22
N ARG A 4 -13.02 9.24 -14.19
CA ARG A 4 -13.80 10.38 -14.70
C ARG A 4 -13.40 10.82 -16.11
N PRO A 5 -13.31 9.91 -17.10
CA PRO A 5 -13.09 10.32 -18.49
C PRO A 5 -14.27 11.20 -18.94
N LYS A 6 -14.03 12.18 -19.82
CA LYS A 6 -15.14 12.99 -20.36
C LYS A 6 -16.07 12.19 -21.30
N SER A 7 -15.56 11.09 -21.85
CA SER A 7 -16.20 10.19 -22.81
C SER A 7 -16.63 8.87 -22.15
N GLU A 8 -16.67 7.79 -22.93
CA GLU A 8 -16.61 6.42 -22.41
C GLU A 8 -15.31 6.15 -21.63
N GLY A 9 -15.32 5.09 -20.82
CA GLY A 9 -14.13 4.49 -20.25
C GLY A 9 -13.22 3.90 -21.33
N ILE A 10 -13.70 2.88 -22.03
CA ILE A 10 -13.03 2.25 -23.16
C ILE A 10 -13.97 2.24 -24.35
N ARG A 11 -13.53 2.74 -25.50
CA ARG A 11 -14.21 2.56 -26.78
C ARG A 11 -13.30 1.76 -27.71
N PHE A 12 -13.81 0.66 -28.25
CA PHE A 12 -13.06 -0.22 -29.14
C PHE A 12 -13.87 -0.58 -30.39
N VAL A 13 -13.38 -0.19 -31.57
CA VAL A 13 -14.14 -0.29 -32.84
C VAL A 13 -13.36 -0.97 -33.98
N ASN A 14 -12.17 -1.51 -33.71
CA ASN A 14 -11.35 -2.13 -34.74
C ASN A 14 -11.79 -3.57 -35.04
N GLN A 15 -12.43 -3.77 -36.19
CA GLN A 15 -12.90 -5.08 -36.66
C GLN A 15 -11.80 -6.00 -37.19
N ASN A 16 -10.60 -5.47 -37.45
CA ASN A 16 -9.47 -6.24 -37.99
C ASN A 16 -8.55 -6.79 -36.89
N SER A 17 -8.89 -6.55 -35.62
CA SER A 17 -8.13 -7.03 -34.47
C SER A 17 -8.71 -8.34 -33.94
N ALA A 18 -7.83 -9.24 -33.49
CA ALA A 18 -8.20 -10.49 -32.85
C ALA A 18 -7.54 -10.58 -31.47
N LYS A 19 -8.10 -11.41 -30.58
CA LYS A 19 -7.63 -11.60 -29.20
C LYS A 19 -7.59 -10.28 -28.40
N ASN A 20 -8.66 -9.51 -28.49
CA ASN A 20 -8.79 -8.27 -27.74
C ASN A 20 -9.20 -8.59 -26.29
N GLU A 21 -8.37 -8.21 -25.33
CA GLU A 21 -8.61 -8.50 -23.92
C GLU A 21 -8.71 -7.21 -23.11
N ILE A 22 -9.76 -7.09 -22.30
CA ILE A 22 -9.99 -5.98 -21.39
C ILE A 22 -10.07 -6.58 -19.99
N ILE A 23 -8.94 -6.57 -19.29
CA ILE A 23 -8.78 -7.31 -18.04
C ILE A 23 -8.23 -6.41 -16.94
N ASN A 24 -8.70 -6.60 -15.70
CA ASN A 24 -8.21 -5.91 -14.50
C ASN A 24 -8.28 -4.37 -14.57
N ASN A 25 -9.24 -3.81 -15.31
CA ASN A 25 -9.43 -2.36 -15.36
C ASN A 25 -10.36 -1.89 -14.26
N ILE A 26 -10.00 -0.78 -13.61
CA ILE A 26 -10.94 0.06 -12.87
C ILE A 26 -11.42 1.18 -13.79
N ILE A 27 -12.74 1.34 -13.94
CA ILE A 27 -13.38 2.41 -14.72
C ILE A 27 -14.42 3.12 -13.85
N VAL A 28 -14.21 4.41 -13.59
CA VAL A 28 -15.03 5.18 -12.64
C VAL A 28 -15.64 6.39 -13.31
N ASP A 29 -16.95 6.56 -13.13
CA ASP A 29 -17.75 7.74 -13.48
C ASP A 29 -17.52 8.30 -14.92
N PRO A 30 -17.77 7.51 -16.00
CA PRO A 30 -17.58 8.01 -17.36
C PRO A 30 -18.53 9.15 -17.74
N GLY A 31 -18.02 10.26 -18.27
CA GLY A 31 -18.78 11.48 -18.52
C GLY A 31 -19.92 11.33 -19.51
N ILE A 32 -19.84 10.37 -20.44
CA ILE A 32 -20.86 10.16 -21.47
C ILE A 32 -22.12 9.45 -20.96
N TRP A 33 -22.09 8.90 -19.74
CA TRP A 33 -23.20 8.12 -19.18
C TRP A 33 -24.55 8.84 -19.23
N LYS A 34 -24.58 10.14 -18.83
CA LYS A 34 -25.82 10.94 -18.84
C LYS A 34 -26.35 11.16 -20.25
N HIS A 35 -25.45 11.30 -21.21
CA HIS A 35 -25.84 11.43 -22.60
C HIS A 35 -26.47 10.13 -23.11
N PHE A 36 -25.84 8.97 -22.84
CA PHE A 36 -26.39 7.66 -23.22
C PHE A 36 -27.79 7.43 -22.63
N ASP A 37 -27.96 7.75 -21.35
CA ASP A 37 -29.26 7.69 -20.67
C ASP A 37 -30.31 8.56 -21.40
N SER A 38 -29.94 9.79 -21.75
CA SER A 38 -30.85 10.74 -22.42
C SER A 38 -31.30 10.33 -23.83
N ILE A 39 -30.52 9.50 -24.52
CA ILE A 39 -30.82 9.07 -25.90
C ILE A 39 -31.18 7.58 -26.00
N GLY A 40 -31.41 6.91 -24.86
CA GLY A 40 -31.84 5.51 -24.80
C GLY A 40 -30.77 4.49 -25.18
N ILE A 41 -29.48 4.86 -25.11
CA ILE A 41 -28.37 3.91 -25.25
C ILE A 41 -28.13 3.23 -23.90
N PRO A 42 -27.90 1.90 -23.84
CA PRO A 42 -27.56 1.21 -22.60
C PRO A 42 -26.39 1.89 -21.89
N THR A 43 -26.63 2.38 -20.69
CA THR A 43 -25.65 3.20 -19.94
C THR A 43 -24.42 2.41 -19.51
N ASN A 44 -24.50 1.07 -19.45
CA ASN A 44 -23.34 0.19 -19.25
C ASN A 44 -22.29 0.36 -20.36
N ASN A 45 -22.70 0.74 -21.57
CA ASN A 45 -21.77 1.03 -22.66
C ASN A 45 -20.89 2.25 -22.36
N ALA A 46 -21.25 3.09 -21.38
CA ALA A 46 -20.39 4.20 -20.96
C ALA A 46 -19.08 3.71 -20.34
N PHE A 47 -19.04 2.50 -19.77
CA PHE A 47 -17.82 1.93 -19.20
C PHE A 47 -16.95 1.29 -20.28
N ILE A 48 -17.53 0.34 -21.04
CA ILE A 48 -16.85 -0.39 -22.11
C ILE A 48 -17.81 -0.45 -23.31
N ASN A 49 -17.46 0.27 -24.39
CA ASN A 49 -18.22 0.35 -25.63
C ASN A 49 -17.49 -0.39 -26.75
N ILE A 50 -17.97 -1.57 -27.10
CA ILE A 50 -17.39 -2.39 -28.16
C ILE A 50 -18.25 -2.31 -29.42
N GLY A 51 -17.62 -2.01 -30.55
CA GLY A 51 -18.26 -2.02 -31.86
C GLY A 51 -18.73 -3.42 -32.28
N SER A 52 -19.67 -3.46 -33.22
CA SER A 52 -20.20 -4.73 -33.74
C SER A 52 -19.14 -5.54 -34.49
N ASN A 53 -19.30 -6.87 -34.49
CA ASN A 53 -18.43 -7.83 -35.18
C ASN A 53 -16.96 -7.80 -34.72
N ILE A 54 -16.73 -7.58 -33.43
CA ILE A 54 -15.40 -7.64 -32.81
C ILE A 54 -15.37 -8.80 -31.82
N THR A 55 -14.33 -9.63 -31.89
CA THR A 55 -14.08 -10.67 -30.88
C THR A 55 -13.29 -10.07 -29.72
N PHE A 56 -13.79 -10.22 -28.50
CA PHE A 56 -13.17 -9.68 -27.29
C PHE A 56 -13.44 -10.54 -26.06
N GLU A 57 -12.61 -10.37 -25.04
CA GLU A 57 -12.76 -10.94 -23.70
C GLU A 57 -12.74 -9.83 -22.65
N VAL A 58 -13.72 -9.81 -21.76
CA VAL A 58 -13.84 -8.85 -20.66
C VAL A 58 -13.87 -9.64 -19.36
N GLN A 59 -12.85 -9.48 -18.51
CA GLN A 59 -12.73 -10.22 -17.25
C GLN A 59 -12.19 -9.34 -16.13
N ASN A 60 -12.68 -9.57 -14.91
CA ASN A 60 -12.14 -8.96 -13.68
C ASN A 60 -12.00 -7.42 -13.75
N ASN A 61 -12.90 -6.73 -14.46
CA ASN A 61 -12.94 -5.27 -14.44
C ASN A 61 -13.89 -4.80 -13.34
N TYR A 62 -13.56 -3.66 -12.73
CA TYR A 62 -14.43 -2.98 -11.78
C TYR A 62 -14.98 -1.69 -12.40
N THR A 63 -16.30 -1.58 -12.46
CA THR A 63 -16.99 -0.43 -13.07
C THR A 63 -17.96 0.18 -12.07
N THR A 64 -17.86 1.49 -11.82
CA THR A 64 -18.81 2.19 -10.95
C THR A 64 -18.97 3.66 -11.32
N ARG A 65 -20.12 4.23 -10.95
CA ARG A 65 -20.38 5.67 -10.98
C ARG A 65 -20.01 6.37 -9.68
N ASP A 66 -19.89 5.62 -8.59
CA ASP A 66 -19.56 6.15 -7.27
C ASP A 66 -18.03 6.29 -7.14
N THR A 67 -17.57 7.53 -7.07
CA THR A 67 -16.14 7.84 -6.94
C THR A 67 -15.53 7.43 -5.60
N SER A 68 -16.35 7.13 -4.59
CA SER A 68 -15.89 6.74 -3.25
C SER A 68 -15.78 5.22 -3.08
N GLU A 69 -16.48 4.43 -3.90
CA GLU A 69 -16.63 2.98 -3.74
C GLU A 69 -15.31 2.22 -3.81
N LEU A 70 -14.39 2.67 -4.67
CA LEU A 70 -13.06 2.05 -4.83
C LEU A 70 -12.11 2.33 -3.67
N ARG A 71 -12.42 3.31 -2.81
CA ARG A 71 -11.57 3.71 -1.69
C ARG A 71 -10.13 3.99 -2.12
N PHE A 72 -9.96 4.90 -3.07
CA PHE A 72 -8.63 5.38 -3.43
C PHE A 72 -8.04 6.23 -2.31
N VAL A 73 -6.71 6.23 -2.18
CA VAL A 73 -6.00 7.07 -1.19
C VAL A 73 -6.33 8.55 -1.40
N ASP A 74 -6.19 9.04 -2.63
CA ASP A 74 -6.57 10.42 -2.99
C ASP A 74 -6.84 10.55 -4.49
N SER A 75 -8.09 10.28 -4.88
CA SER A 75 -8.51 10.35 -6.29
C SER A 75 -8.57 11.77 -6.86
N GLN A 76 -8.61 12.81 -6.02
CA GLN A 76 -8.63 14.20 -6.48
C GLN A 76 -7.24 14.64 -6.95
N HIS A 77 -6.19 14.07 -6.34
CA HIS A 77 -4.79 14.30 -6.71
C HIS A 77 -4.17 13.13 -7.49
N PHE A 78 -5.00 12.32 -8.16
CA PHE A 78 -4.58 11.20 -9.00
C PHE A 78 -3.80 10.08 -8.29
N ASN A 79 -3.92 9.99 -6.97
CA ASN A 79 -3.42 8.87 -6.20
C ASN A 79 -4.47 7.75 -6.14
N PHE A 80 -4.39 6.85 -7.11
CA PHE A 80 -5.30 5.72 -7.26
C PHE A 80 -4.81 4.44 -6.56
N MET A 81 -3.87 4.55 -5.61
CA MET A 81 -3.57 3.44 -4.71
C MET A 81 -4.81 3.09 -3.89
N LEU A 82 -4.98 1.81 -3.59
CA LEU A 82 -6.14 1.29 -2.88
C LEU A 82 -5.97 1.47 -1.37
N GLN A 83 -7.04 1.82 -0.67
CA GLN A 83 -7.12 1.78 0.79
C GLN A 83 -7.62 0.40 1.27
N PRO A 84 -7.44 0.07 2.57
CA PRO A 84 -8.04 -1.13 3.15
C PRO A 84 -9.53 -1.26 2.80
N SER A 85 -9.96 -2.49 2.56
CA SER A 85 -11.35 -2.84 2.21
C SER A 85 -11.84 -2.30 0.87
N SER A 86 -10.94 -1.86 -0.03
CA SER A 86 -11.30 -1.63 -1.42
C SER A 86 -11.84 -2.92 -2.05
N PRO A 87 -12.93 -2.87 -2.83
CA PRO A 87 -13.50 -4.04 -3.50
C PRO A 87 -12.64 -4.56 -4.66
N ALA A 88 -11.58 -3.84 -5.03
CA ALA A 88 -10.62 -4.23 -6.05
C ALA A 88 -9.51 -5.19 -5.53
N ILE A 89 -9.39 -5.35 -4.20
CA ILE A 89 -8.33 -6.14 -3.56
C ILE A 89 -8.57 -7.65 -3.71
N ASP A 90 -7.55 -8.39 -4.13
CA ASP A 90 -7.53 -9.82 -4.38
C ASP A 90 -8.63 -10.27 -5.39
N LYS A 91 -9.05 -9.39 -6.31
CA LYS A 91 -10.13 -9.65 -7.30
C LYS A 91 -9.68 -9.68 -8.76
N GLY A 92 -8.39 -9.48 -9.04
CA GLY A 92 -7.82 -9.50 -10.38
C GLY A 92 -7.61 -10.91 -10.94
N LYS A 93 -7.56 -11.00 -12.27
CA LYS A 93 -7.06 -12.16 -13.02
C LYS A 93 -5.53 -12.23 -12.90
N ASN A 94 -4.98 -13.44 -12.78
CA ASN A 94 -3.54 -13.66 -12.91
C ASN A 94 -3.11 -13.37 -14.35
N LEU A 95 -2.15 -12.45 -14.51
CA LEU A 95 -1.62 -12.02 -15.80
C LEU A 95 -0.10 -12.26 -15.96
N LEU A 96 0.46 -13.21 -15.21
CA LEU A 96 1.90 -13.52 -15.27
C LEU A 96 2.33 -14.10 -16.62
N GLU A 97 1.47 -14.88 -17.28
CA GLU A 97 1.78 -15.48 -18.59
C GLU A 97 1.80 -14.42 -19.70
N GLU A 98 1.07 -13.33 -19.49
CA GLU A 98 1.00 -12.12 -20.31
C GLU A 98 2.13 -11.13 -19.99
N GLY A 99 3.05 -11.48 -19.07
CA GLY A 99 4.23 -10.70 -18.73
C GLY A 99 3.97 -9.54 -17.75
N ILE A 100 2.81 -9.48 -17.11
CA ILE A 100 2.43 -8.41 -16.19
C ILE A 100 2.89 -8.76 -14.77
N HIS A 101 4.18 -8.56 -14.53
CA HIS A 101 4.84 -8.93 -13.27
C HIS A 101 4.86 -7.83 -12.21
N PHE A 102 4.62 -6.58 -12.60
CA PHE A 102 4.74 -5.42 -11.71
C PHE A 102 3.57 -4.44 -11.87
N ASP A 103 3.30 -3.69 -10.82
CA ASP A 103 2.35 -2.58 -10.82
C ASP A 103 3.02 -1.23 -11.16
N LEU A 104 2.25 -0.14 -11.11
CA LEU A 104 2.74 1.20 -11.46
C LEU A 104 3.79 1.75 -10.47
N ASN A 105 3.90 1.19 -9.26
CA ASN A 105 4.92 1.49 -8.27
C ASN A 105 6.13 0.53 -8.34
N TYR A 106 6.21 -0.31 -9.37
CA TYR A 106 7.20 -1.38 -9.51
C TYR A 106 7.13 -2.45 -8.42
N SER A 107 5.99 -2.56 -7.75
CA SER A 107 5.77 -3.64 -6.81
C SER A 107 5.38 -4.91 -7.54
N GLN A 108 5.81 -6.07 -7.02
CA GLN A 108 5.52 -7.36 -7.62
C GLN A 108 4.00 -7.64 -7.63
N ARG A 109 3.52 -8.22 -8.73
CA ARG A 109 2.18 -8.78 -8.87
C ARG A 109 2.19 -10.32 -8.82
N PRO A 110 1.24 -10.96 -8.11
CA PRO A 110 0.36 -10.34 -7.14
C PRO A 110 1.13 -10.00 -5.85
N TRP A 111 0.62 -9.03 -5.09
CA TRP A 111 1.01 -8.85 -3.70
C TRP A 111 -0.12 -9.28 -2.77
N GLY A 112 0.16 -10.23 -1.87
CA GLY A 112 -0.86 -10.78 -0.98
C GLY A 112 -1.48 -12.07 -1.52
N LYS A 113 -2.82 -12.19 -1.48
CA LYS A 113 -3.51 -13.46 -1.76
C LYS A 113 -3.90 -13.62 -3.22
N GLY A 114 -4.06 -12.52 -3.95
CA GLY A 114 -4.42 -12.49 -5.36
C GLY A 114 -3.99 -11.20 -6.02
N PHE A 115 -4.23 -11.10 -7.32
CA PHE A 115 -4.02 -9.86 -8.06
C PHE A 115 -5.08 -8.84 -7.67
N ASP A 116 -4.74 -7.57 -7.75
CA ASP A 116 -5.70 -6.49 -7.62
C ASP A 116 -6.16 -5.99 -8.98
N ILE A 117 -7.42 -5.54 -9.02
CA ILE A 117 -7.95 -4.84 -10.19
C ILE A 117 -7.36 -3.42 -10.17
N GLY A 118 -6.82 -2.96 -11.30
CA GLY A 118 -6.33 -1.60 -11.46
C GLY A 118 -4.82 -1.47 -11.56
N ALA A 119 -4.35 -0.22 -11.48
CA ALA A 119 -2.94 0.13 -11.75
C ALA A 119 -1.97 -0.24 -10.61
N TYR A 120 -2.48 -0.46 -9.41
CA TYR A 120 -1.71 -0.68 -8.19
C TYR A 120 -2.15 -1.97 -7.52
N GLU A 121 -1.21 -2.68 -6.90
CA GLU A 121 -1.52 -3.67 -5.88
C GLU A 121 -1.69 -2.96 -4.53
N TYR A 122 -2.57 -3.50 -3.70
CA TYR A 122 -2.78 -3.07 -2.34
C TYR A 122 -1.70 -3.69 -1.46
N PHE A 123 -0.79 -2.83 -1.05
CA PHE A 123 0.12 -3.13 0.04
C PHE A 123 -0.62 -2.72 1.31
N PRO A 124 -1.09 -3.66 2.15
CA PRO A 124 -1.38 -3.29 3.52
C PRO A 124 -0.07 -2.75 4.06
N THR A 125 0.00 -1.44 4.25
CA THR A 125 1.06 -0.80 5.00
C THR A 125 1.05 -1.49 6.36
N GLN A 126 1.94 -2.47 6.53
CA GLN A 126 2.33 -2.97 7.83
C GLN A 126 3.16 -1.87 8.49
N GLY A 127 2.49 -0.75 8.81
CA GLY A 127 3.13 0.53 8.99
C GLY A 127 3.79 1.00 7.70
N SER A 128 3.36 2.13 7.15
CA SER A 128 4.24 2.88 6.28
C SER A 128 5.54 3.13 7.06
N LEU A 129 6.69 2.73 6.49
CA LEU A 129 7.94 3.46 6.72
C LEU A 129 7.91 4.77 5.91
N GLU A 130 6.77 5.44 5.88
CA GLU A 130 6.83 6.89 5.89
C GLU A 130 7.42 7.23 7.26
N MET A 131 8.36 8.14 7.30
CA MET A 131 8.61 8.90 8.51
C MET A 131 7.34 9.69 8.82
N GLU A 132 6.24 9.02 9.20
CA GLU A 132 5.27 9.62 10.08
C GLU A 132 6.11 10.15 11.23
N VAL A 133 5.94 11.43 11.50
CA VAL A 133 6.42 12.08 12.70
C VAL A 133 5.76 11.31 13.85
N HIS A 134 6.37 10.20 14.26
CA HIS A 134 5.73 9.22 15.14
C HIS A 134 5.20 9.95 16.37
N PRO A 135 3.90 9.82 16.73
CA PRO A 135 3.28 10.69 17.72
C PRO A 135 4.03 10.67 19.06
N PHE A 136 4.55 9.49 19.42
CA PHE A 136 5.26 9.29 20.69
C PHE A 136 6.79 9.26 20.60
N ILE A 137 7.43 8.63 19.60
CA ILE A 137 8.90 8.51 19.54
C ILE A 137 9.52 9.72 18.84
N LYS A 138 10.48 10.37 19.51
CA LYS A 138 11.32 11.42 18.94
C LYS A 138 12.54 10.83 18.25
N ASN A 139 13.30 9.98 18.96
CA ASN A 139 14.52 9.38 18.45
C ASN A 139 14.94 8.19 19.34
N ILE A 140 15.73 7.28 18.79
CA ILE A 140 16.48 6.27 19.53
C ILE A 140 17.97 6.50 19.28
N PHE A 141 18.77 6.49 20.34
CA PHE A 141 20.23 6.52 20.21
C PHE A 141 20.88 5.48 21.11
N PHE A 142 22.08 5.06 20.71
CA PHE A 142 22.93 4.21 21.53
C PHE A 142 23.95 5.09 22.26
N ASP A 143 23.96 5.01 23.59
CA ASP A 143 24.98 5.65 24.42
C ASP A 143 26.14 4.67 24.61
N THR A 144 27.31 5.03 24.05
CA THR A 144 28.51 4.21 24.06
C THR A 144 29.12 4.07 25.45
N ASN A 145 28.92 5.04 26.36
CA ASN A 145 29.48 5.00 27.71
C ASN A 145 28.70 4.02 28.58
N SER A 146 27.36 4.14 28.57
CA SER A 146 26.49 3.27 29.36
C SER A 146 26.15 1.95 28.68
N LYS A 147 26.51 1.78 27.40
CA LYS A 147 26.18 0.63 26.53
C LYS A 147 24.68 0.33 26.50
N ASN A 148 23.88 1.40 26.51
CA ASN A 148 22.43 1.32 26.53
C ASN A 148 21.83 2.05 25.34
N PHE A 149 20.69 1.56 24.89
CA PHE A 149 19.80 2.33 24.05
C PHE A 149 18.96 3.25 24.91
N ARG A 150 18.82 4.49 24.46
CA ARG A 150 17.88 5.45 25.02
C ARG A 150 16.86 5.83 23.97
N VAL A 151 15.60 5.66 24.32
CA VAL A 151 14.44 6.08 23.53
C VAL A 151 13.95 7.39 24.11
N VAL A 152 13.91 8.45 23.29
CA VAL A 152 13.35 9.75 23.66
C VAL A 152 11.99 9.90 23.02
N LEU A 153 11.03 10.35 23.80
CA LEU A 153 9.64 10.51 23.41
C LEU A 153 9.30 11.99 23.20
N LYS A 154 8.29 12.27 22.37
CA LYS A 154 7.72 13.61 22.17
C LYS A 154 6.73 13.98 23.28
N SER A 155 6.14 12.98 23.91
CA SER A 155 5.22 13.08 25.04
C SER A 155 5.35 11.85 25.93
N SER A 156 4.87 11.93 27.16
CA SER A 156 4.88 10.79 28.09
C SER A 156 4.09 9.61 27.51
N LEU A 157 4.66 8.41 27.60
CA LEU A 157 4.03 7.18 27.12
C LEU A 157 3.78 6.24 28.30
N LYS A 158 2.53 5.87 28.57
CA LYS A 158 2.22 4.82 29.55
C LYS A 158 1.92 3.52 28.83
N GLY A 159 2.58 2.43 29.22
CA GLY A 159 2.23 1.09 28.73
C GLY A 159 3.43 0.25 28.34
N LYS A 160 3.15 -0.86 27.66
CA LYS A 160 4.14 -1.85 27.22
C LYS A 160 4.61 -1.56 25.81
N VAL A 161 5.93 -1.54 25.62
CA VAL A 161 6.59 -1.40 24.33
C VAL A 161 7.40 -2.65 24.06
N LYS A 162 7.07 -3.38 23.00
CA LYS A 162 7.86 -4.49 22.49
C LYS A 162 9.01 -3.94 21.65
N ILE A 163 10.21 -4.37 21.98
CA ILE A 163 11.46 -4.00 21.30
C ILE A 163 11.94 -5.23 20.53
N VAL A 164 12.25 -5.05 19.24
CA VAL A 164 12.82 -6.11 18.40
C VAL A 164 14.05 -5.55 17.67
N ILE A 165 15.17 -6.26 17.74
CA ILE A 165 16.43 -5.83 17.13
C ILE A 165 16.84 -6.83 16.06
N TYR A 166 17.16 -6.34 14.87
CA TYR A 166 17.66 -7.13 13.75
C TYR A 166 19.07 -6.67 13.35
N ASN A 167 19.88 -7.59 12.83
CA ASN A 167 21.09 -7.22 12.09
C ASN A 167 20.73 -6.80 10.64
N LEU A 168 21.72 -6.32 9.89
CA LEU A 168 21.54 -5.91 8.48
C LEU A 168 21.09 -7.03 7.53
N GLN A 169 21.33 -8.30 7.89
CA GLN A 169 20.84 -9.45 7.12
C GLN A 169 19.37 -9.80 7.46
N GLY A 170 18.70 -9.01 8.30
CA GLY A 170 17.32 -9.26 8.72
C GLY A 170 17.17 -10.35 9.78
N LYS A 171 18.27 -10.88 10.34
CA LYS A 171 18.21 -11.86 11.43
C LYS A 171 17.83 -11.15 12.73
N LYS A 172 16.75 -11.60 13.35
CA LYS A 172 16.31 -11.15 14.68
C LYS A 172 17.32 -11.59 15.75
N LEU A 173 17.89 -10.62 16.46
CA LEU A 173 18.85 -10.85 17.55
C LEU A 173 18.18 -10.80 18.92
N TYR A 174 17.30 -9.82 19.16
CA TYR A 174 16.60 -9.63 20.44
C TYR A 174 15.12 -9.36 20.22
N SER A 175 14.30 -9.78 21.20
CA SER A 175 12.87 -9.50 21.24
C SER A 175 12.38 -9.55 22.69
N PHE A 176 12.03 -8.41 23.27
CA PHE A 176 11.55 -8.32 24.65
C PHE A 176 10.56 -7.16 24.83
N VAL A 177 9.92 -7.08 25.99
CA VAL A 177 8.93 -6.02 26.31
C VAL A 177 9.46 -5.16 27.46
N LYS A 178 9.33 -3.85 27.32
CA LYS A 178 9.63 -2.86 28.36
C LYS A 178 8.34 -2.14 28.74
N GLU A 179 8.08 -2.03 30.03
CA GLU A 179 6.99 -1.20 30.55
C GLU A 179 7.51 0.20 30.83
N ASN A 180 6.77 1.21 30.37
CA ASN A 180 7.05 2.63 30.61
C ASN A 180 5.96 3.23 31.50
N SER A 181 6.37 3.87 32.60
CA SER A 181 5.48 4.39 33.64
C SER A 181 5.05 5.84 33.37
N ALA A 182 4.69 6.16 32.13
CA ALA A 182 4.40 7.53 31.68
C ALA A 182 5.62 8.48 31.73
N GLU A 183 6.82 7.95 31.53
CA GLU A 183 8.04 8.76 31.39
C GLU A 183 8.18 9.29 29.95
N ASP A 184 8.97 10.35 29.77
CA ASP A 184 9.29 10.99 28.48
C ASP A 184 10.51 10.35 27.77
N SER A 185 11.17 9.40 28.44
CA SER A 185 12.23 8.59 27.89
C SER A 185 12.34 7.28 28.66
N PHE A 186 12.88 6.25 28.02
CA PHE A 186 13.25 5.01 28.70
C PHE A 186 14.53 4.45 28.09
N SER A 187 15.23 3.62 28.87
CA SER A 187 16.45 2.96 28.42
C SER A 187 16.37 1.45 28.52
N PHE A 188 17.12 0.77 27.67
CA PHE A 188 17.29 -0.68 27.70
C PHE A 188 18.71 -1.08 27.32
N SER A 189 19.19 -2.15 27.94
CA SER A 189 20.49 -2.75 27.65
C SER A 189 20.31 -4.03 26.83
N VAL A 190 21.22 -4.26 25.90
CA VAL A 190 21.38 -5.54 25.21
C VAL A 190 22.85 -5.94 25.30
N PRO A 191 23.23 -6.60 26.41
CA PRO A 191 24.58 -7.08 26.59
C PRO A 191 24.96 -7.95 25.39
N HIS A 192 26.18 -7.78 24.89
CA HIS A 192 26.78 -8.55 23.79
C HIS A 192 26.37 -8.18 22.36
N LEU A 193 25.76 -7.01 22.13
CA LEU A 193 25.75 -6.48 20.77
C LEU A 193 27.18 -6.16 20.31
N SER A 194 27.59 -6.69 19.17
CA SER A 194 28.86 -6.31 18.53
C SER A 194 28.73 -4.93 17.88
N GLU A 195 29.85 -4.39 17.40
CA GLU A 195 29.82 -3.23 16.52
C GLU A 195 29.14 -3.59 15.20
N GLY A 196 28.40 -2.64 14.63
CA GLY A 196 27.64 -2.86 13.41
C GLY A 196 26.43 -1.94 13.31
N ILE A 197 25.60 -2.15 12.28
CA ILE A 197 24.35 -1.42 12.09
C ILE A 197 23.20 -2.36 12.42
N TYR A 198 22.23 -1.85 13.16
CA TYR A 198 21.08 -2.61 13.64
C TYR A 198 19.78 -1.90 13.32
N LEU A 199 18.75 -2.66 12.94
CA LEU A 199 17.39 -2.15 12.80
C LEU A 199 16.65 -2.40 14.12
N ILE A 200 16.13 -1.34 14.73
CA ILE A 200 15.38 -1.41 16.00
C ILE A 200 13.93 -1.08 15.73
N ASN A 201 13.05 -2.01 16.06
CA ASN A 201 11.60 -1.84 16.00
C ASN A 201 11.04 -1.68 17.41
N LEU A 202 10.24 -0.63 17.61
CA LEU A 202 9.40 -0.43 18.78
C LEU A 202 7.94 -0.62 18.39
N ILE A 203 7.22 -1.48 19.10
CA ILE A 203 5.82 -1.80 18.85
C ILE A 203 5.07 -1.57 20.17
N GLY A 204 4.12 -0.65 20.18
CA GLY A 204 3.25 -0.41 21.33
C GLY A 204 1.78 -0.34 20.93
N ASP A 205 0.93 0.07 21.85
CA ASP A 205 -0.50 0.19 21.60
C ASP A 205 -0.77 1.31 20.58
N GLY A 206 -1.26 0.93 19.40
CA GLY A 206 -1.53 1.85 18.30
C GLY A 206 -0.30 2.46 17.63
N PHE A 207 0.92 1.95 17.84
CA PHE A 207 2.12 2.52 17.20
C PHE A 207 3.18 1.49 16.80
N PHE A 208 3.91 1.85 15.74
CA PHE A 208 5.12 1.16 15.26
C PHE A 208 6.18 2.20 14.90
N TYR A 209 7.41 2.02 15.39
CA TYR A 209 8.56 2.85 15.05
C TYR A 209 9.74 1.97 14.65
N SER A 210 10.49 2.38 13.64
CA SER A 210 11.71 1.69 13.21
C SER A 210 12.84 2.66 12.94
N GLN A 211 14.06 2.31 13.35
CA GLN A 211 15.26 3.12 13.11
C GLN A 211 16.51 2.25 12.94
N LEU A 212 17.34 2.60 11.96
CA LEU A 212 18.69 2.06 11.81
C LEU A 212 19.65 2.79 12.74
N ILE A 213 20.41 2.05 13.54
CA ILE A 213 21.36 2.61 14.51
C ILE A 213 22.74 1.96 14.31
N PRO A 214 23.78 2.74 13.98
CA PRO A 214 25.15 2.27 14.04
C PRO A 214 25.64 2.22 15.49
N ILE A 215 26.31 1.12 15.84
CA ILE A 215 27.04 0.95 17.09
C ILE A 215 28.52 0.81 16.74
N ALA A 216 29.33 1.68 17.32
CA ALA A 216 30.78 1.61 17.32
C ALA A 216 31.24 1.92 18.75
N TYR A 217 31.99 1.01 19.36
CA TYR A 217 32.63 1.27 20.65
C TYR A 217 33.91 2.07 20.35
N ARG A 218 34.05 3.24 20.96
CA ARG A 218 35.30 4.00 20.94
C ARG A 218 36.11 3.70 22.19
#